data_AF-A0AA96XH11-F1
#
_entry.id   AF-A0AA96XH11-F1
#
_cell.length_a   1.000
_cell.length_b   1.000
_cell.length_c   1.000
_cell.angle_alpha   90.00
_cell.angle_beta   90.00
_cell.angle_gamma   90.00
#
_symmetry.space_group_name_H-M   'P 1'
#
loop_
_entity.id
_entity.type
_entity.pdbx_description
1 polymer ?
#
loop_
_entity_poly.entity_id
_entity_poly.type
_entity_poly.pdbx_seq_one_letter_code
_entity_poly.pdbx_strand_id
1 'polypeptide(L)'
;MVIGYMKAAPTTYVMQFEAGKVVREGAGLSFFYWKPSATLVSVPLSSADVPFVFNEVTRDFQAVTLQGQLTWRVTDPRRLASLLDYSLGPTGRYHSDDPEKLEERLVQVAQVRARSVVQGLTLREVLVRSDAIEQQVLAALAVAEPVKALGVEVMAFSLLSVKPAPEMARALEAEAREALQRNADEAIYARRNAAVEQERRIKESELATELAVEARQRQIREAKMAADIAVEEQRAALMTRWSDNERQAADARAYALEKTLAPVRGVDWKTLMATSASGGDPALNIALAFREMAENAQRIGELNVSPDLLHSLVGAAGRER
;
A
#
# COMPACT_ATOMS: atom_id res chain seq x y z
N MET A 1 -59.64 -50.72 -46.65
CA MET A 1 -60.59 -49.70 -46.14
C MET A 1 -60.33 -48.40 -46.91
N VAL A 2 -61.29 -47.96 -47.73
CA VAL A 2 -61.08 -46.94 -48.78
C VAL A 2 -61.21 -45.50 -48.25
N ILE A 3 -61.83 -45.35 -47.08
CA ILE A 3 -61.95 -44.07 -46.36
C ILE A 3 -60.79 -43.95 -45.36
N GLY A 4 -60.12 -42.81 -45.38
CA GLY A 4 -59.12 -42.40 -44.39
C GLY A 4 -59.68 -41.33 -43.46
N TYR A 5 -59.12 -41.24 -42.26
CA TYR A 5 -59.40 -40.17 -41.31
C TYR A 5 -58.11 -39.39 -41.07
N MET A 6 -58.16 -38.08 -41.24
CA MET A 6 -57.08 -37.16 -40.92
C MET A 6 -57.45 -36.37 -39.67
N LYS A 7 -56.52 -36.26 -38.73
CA LYS A 7 -56.63 -35.41 -37.54
C LYS A 7 -55.34 -34.62 -37.38
N ALA A 8 -55.37 -33.35 -37.77
CA ALA A 8 -54.24 -32.44 -37.65
C ALA A 8 -54.18 -31.85 -36.24
N ALA A 9 -52.97 -31.59 -35.74
CA ALA A 9 -52.78 -30.78 -34.55
C ALA A 9 -53.12 -29.30 -34.87
N PRO A 10 -53.49 -28.48 -33.87
CA PRO A 10 -53.68 -27.04 -34.05
C PRO A 10 -52.45 -26.33 -34.63
N THR A 11 -51.26 -26.91 -34.43
CA THR A 11 -49.98 -26.44 -34.95
C THR A 11 -49.65 -26.96 -36.35
N THR A 12 -50.60 -27.59 -37.04
CA THR A 12 -50.41 -28.17 -38.37
C THR A 12 -51.48 -27.64 -39.31
N TYR A 13 -51.05 -27.05 -40.42
CA TYR A 13 -51.92 -26.63 -41.51
C TYR A 13 -52.08 -27.77 -42.50
N VAL A 14 -53.31 -28.19 -42.77
CA VAL A 14 -53.58 -29.26 -43.72
C VAL A 14 -54.38 -28.72 -44.91
N MET A 15 -54.02 -29.14 -46.10
CA MET A 15 -54.75 -28.90 -47.35
C MET A 15 -55.16 -30.24 -47.97
N GLN A 16 -56.42 -30.37 -48.35
CA GLN A 16 -56.95 -31.51 -49.11
C GLN A 16 -57.14 -31.08 -50.56
N PHE A 17 -56.46 -31.78 -51.46
CA PHE A 17 -56.62 -31.64 -52.90
C PHE A 17 -57.41 -32.82 -53.47
N GLU A 18 -58.39 -32.53 -54.31
CA GLU A 18 -59.07 -33.53 -55.13
C GLU A 18 -59.15 -32.99 -56.56
N ALA A 19 -58.77 -33.83 -57.54
CA ALA A 19 -58.74 -33.46 -58.96
C ALA A 19 -58.04 -32.11 -59.25
N GLY A 20 -56.96 -31.82 -58.50
CA GLY A 20 -56.14 -30.60 -58.67
C GLY A 20 -56.70 -29.32 -58.05
N LYS A 21 -57.80 -29.39 -57.28
CA LYS A 21 -58.38 -28.23 -56.57
C LYS A 21 -58.33 -28.43 -55.06
N VAL A 22 -58.08 -27.35 -54.32
CA VAL A 22 -58.19 -27.35 -52.85
C VAL A 22 -59.67 -27.46 -52.48
N VAL A 23 -60.04 -28.55 -51.83
CA VAL A 23 -61.41 -28.78 -51.33
C VAL A 23 -61.56 -28.24 -49.91
N ARG A 24 -60.52 -28.41 -49.08
CA ARG A 24 -60.51 -28.00 -47.66
C ARG A 24 -59.12 -27.60 -47.24
N GLU A 25 -59.02 -26.59 -46.39
CA GLU A 25 -57.76 -26.17 -45.79
C GLU A 25 -57.95 -25.45 -44.46
N GLY A 26 -56.97 -25.57 -43.57
CA GLY A 26 -57.01 -24.94 -42.25
C GLY A 26 -56.07 -25.58 -41.24
N ALA A 27 -55.86 -24.89 -40.12
CA ALA A 27 -55.09 -25.38 -38.99
C ALA A 27 -55.96 -26.27 -38.08
N GLY A 28 -55.41 -27.39 -37.59
CA GLY A 28 -56.12 -28.27 -36.64
C GLY A 28 -57.36 -28.95 -37.17
N LEU A 29 -57.49 -29.07 -38.49
CA LEU A 29 -58.65 -29.71 -39.11
C LEU A 29 -58.69 -31.21 -38.83
N SER A 30 -59.91 -31.74 -38.68
CA SER A 30 -60.16 -33.17 -38.66
C SER A 30 -61.29 -33.52 -39.62
N PHE A 31 -61.07 -34.51 -40.48
CA PHE A 31 -62.03 -34.90 -41.50
C PHE A 31 -61.78 -36.30 -42.06
N PHE A 32 -62.83 -36.89 -42.63
CA PHE A 32 -62.74 -38.09 -43.44
C PHE A 32 -62.46 -37.73 -44.91
N TYR A 33 -61.66 -38.55 -45.59
CA TYR A 33 -61.29 -38.37 -46.99
C TYR A 33 -61.26 -39.71 -47.76
N TRP A 34 -61.40 -39.64 -49.08
CA TRP A 34 -61.33 -40.81 -49.95
C TRP A 34 -59.89 -41.06 -50.40
N LYS A 35 -59.25 -42.13 -49.91
CA LYS A 35 -57.81 -42.40 -50.14
C LYS A 35 -57.39 -42.45 -51.61
N PRO A 36 -58.17 -43.02 -52.55
CA PRO A 36 -57.77 -43.10 -53.96
C PRO A 36 -57.73 -41.78 -54.74
N SER A 37 -58.50 -40.76 -54.34
CA SER A 37 -58.64 -39.51 -55.12
C SER A 37 -58.13 -38.26 -54.39
N ALA A 38 -57.89 -38.37 -53.09
CA ALA A 38 -57.48 -37.23 -52.27
C ALA A 38 -55.96 -37.23 -52.04
N THR A 39 -55.34 -36.10 -52.32
CA THR A 39 -53.96 -35.80 -51.92
C THR A 39 -53.99 -34.88 -50.72
N LEU A 40 -53.26 -35.24 -49.67
CA LEU A 40 -53.18 -34.46 -48.44
C LEU A 40 -51.83 -33.77 -48.39
N VAL A 41 -51.83 -32.48 -48.08
CA VAL A 41 -50.61 -31.70 -47.87
C VAL A 41 -50.63 -31.21 -46.43
N SER A 42 -49.51 -31.39 -45.73
CA SER A 42 -49.38 -31.02 -44.31
C SER A 42 -48.18 -30.11 -44.12
N VAL A 43 -48.41 -28.92 -43.59
CA VAL A 43 -47.35 -27.94 -43.33
C VAL A 43 -47.34 -27.64 -41.82
N PRO A 44 -46.21 -27.85 -41.12
CA PRO A 44 -46.10 -27.49 -39.72
C PRO A 44 -46.10 -25.96 -39.57
N LEU A 45 -46.94 -25.46 -38.66
CA LEU A 45 -46.98 -24.04 -38.25
C LEU A 45 -46.19 -23.78 -36.97
N SER A 46 -45.76 -24.84 -36.27
CA SER A 46 -44.88 -24.72 -35.12
C SER A 46 -43.52 -24.13 -35.52
N SER A 47 -42.90 -23.41 -34.60
CA SER A 47 -41.50 -23.04 -34.75
C SER A 47 -40.62 -24.29 -34.74
N ALA A 48 -39.58 -24.29 -35.56
CA ALA A 48 -38.57 -25.33 -35.63
C ALA A 48 -37.18 -24.72 -35.46
N ASP A 49 -36.32 -25.44 -34.74
CA ASP A 49 -34.94 -25.06 -34.50
C ASP A 49 -34.01 -25.92 -35.34
N VAL A 50 -33.24 -25.28 -36.23
CA VAL A 50 -32.30 -25.97 -37.11
C VAL A 50 -30.88 -25.67 -36.63
N PRO A 51 -30.12 -26.69 -36.20
CA PRO A 51 -28.73 -26.49 -35.80
C PRO A 51 -27.86 -26.16 -37.03
N PHE A 52 -26.88 -25.30 -36.84
CA PHE A 52 -25.91 -24.97 -37.89
C PHE A 52 -24.48 -24.95 -37.36
N VAL A 53 -23.54 -25.25 -38.26
CA VAL A 53 -22.10 -25.11 -38.05
C VAL A 53 -21.51 -24.45 -39.28
N PHE A 54 -21.03 -23.22 -39.15
CA PHE A 54 -20.43 -22.46 -40.24
C PHE A 54 -18.93 -22.31 -40.02
N ASN A 55 -18.15 -22.64 -41.04
CA ASN A 55 -16.71 -22.36 -41.06
C ASN A 55 -16.50 -21.13 -41.93
N GLU A 56 -16.17 -20.02 -41.30
CA GLU A 56 -16.00 -18.72 -41.96
C GLU A 56 -14.60 -18.16 -41.68
N VAL A 57 -14.25 -17.13 -42.45
CA VAL A 57 -12.94 -16.46 -42.33
C VAL A 57 -13.18 -15.00 -41.99
N THR A 58 -12.48 -14.53 -40.96
CA THR A 58 -12.56 -13.15 -40.47
C THR A 58 -11.77 -12.19 -41.36
N ARG A 59 -11.89 -10.89 -41.10
CA ARG A 59 -11.14 -9.83 -41.80
C ARG A 59 -9.62 -10.02 -41.76
N ASP A 60 -9.11 -10.57 -40.66
CA ASP A 60 -7.70 -10.87 -40.44
C ASP A 60 -7.26 -12.25 -40.95
N PHE A 61 -8.05 -12.85 -41.86
CA PHE A 61 -7.78 -14.16 -42.48
C PHE A 61 -7.69 -15.32 -41.49
N GLN A 62 -8.35 -15.20 -40.33
CA GLN A 62 -8.42 -16.27 -39.34
C GLN A 62 -9.66 -17.12 -39.56
N ALA A 63 -9.50 -18.43 -39.55
CA ALA A 63 -10.63 -19.35 -39.63
C ALA A 63 -11.37 -19.41 -38.28
N VAL A 64 -12.69 -19.28 -38.33
CA VAL A 64 -13.59 -19.33 -37.17
C VAL A 64 -14.77 -20.25 -37.47
N THR A 65 -15.09 -21.10 -36.50
CA THR A 65 -16.25 -21.97 -36.52
C THR A 65 -17.35 -21.37 -35.64
N LEU A 66 -18.47 -21.05 -36.26
CA LEU A 66 -19.69 -20.55 -35.62
C LEU A 66 -20.66 -21.72 -35.47
N GLN A 67 -21.09 -22.02 -34.26
CA GLN A 67 -22.08 -23.06 -33.98
C GLN A 67 -23.29 -22.44 -33.30
N GLY A 68 -24.48 -22.81 -33.75
CA GLY A 68 -25.70 -22.19 -33.27
C GLY A 68 -26.97 -22.87 -33.74
N GLN A 69 -28.08 -22.20 -33.53
CA GLN A 69 -29.41 -22.65 -33.93
C GLN A 69 -30.18 -21.51 -34.60
N LEU A 70 -30.90 -21.85 -35.66
CA LEU A 70 -31.79 -20.97 -36.40
C LEU A 70 -33.23 -21.38 -36.09
N THR A 71 -33.98 -20.49 -35.44
CA THR A 71 -35.40 -20.71 -35.18
C THR A 71 -36.22 -20.06 -36.28
N TRP A 72 -37.07 -20.84 -36.95
CA TRP A 72 -37.93 -20.36 -38.02
C TRP A 72 -39.36 -20.88 -37.86
N ARG A 73 -40.31 -20.23 -38.53
CA ARG A 73 -41.72 -20.66 -38.58
C ARG A 73 -42.33 -20.38 -39.94
N VAL A 74 -43.32 -21.18 -40.32
CA VAL A 74 -44.12 -20.93 -41.53
C VAL A 74 -45.17 -19.87 -41.23
N THR A 75 -45.21 -18.81 -42.04
CA THR A 75 -46.23 -17.76 -41.94
C THR A 75 -47.28 -17.87 -43.04
N ASP A 76 -46.87 -18.26 -44.25
CA ASP A 76 -47.76 -18.49 -45.40
C ASP A 76 -47.67 -19.95 -45.90
N PRO A 77 -48.48 -20.87 -45.34
CA PRO A 77 -48.42 -22.29 -45.67
C PRO A 77 -48.88 -22.60 -47.10
N ARG A 78 -49.77 -21.77 -47.69
CA ARG A 78 -50.22 -21.95 -49.08
C ARG A 78 -49.09 -21.69 -50.06
N ARG A 79 -48.35 -20.59 -49.85
CA ARG A 79 -47.20 -20.25 -50.69
C ARG A 79 -46.12 -21.32 -50.60
N LEU A 80 -45.81 -21.78 -49.39
CA LEU A 80 -44.80 -22.81 -49.18
C LEU A 80 -45.16 -24.11 -49.92
N ALA A 81 -46.41 -24.58 -49.78
CA ALA A 81 -46.90 -25.78 -50.46
C ALA A 81 -47.01 -25.66 -51.99
N SER A 82 -47.02 -24.43 -52.54
CA SER A 82 -46.97 -24.21 -53.99
C SER A 82 -45.56 -24.35 -54.57
N LEU A 83 -44.53 -24.20 -53.72
CA LEU A 83 -43.12 -24.21 -54.12
C LEU A 83 -42.41 -25.53 -53.79
N LEU A 84 -42.89 -26.25 -52.77
CA LEU A 84 -42.28 -27.47 -52.26
C LEU A 84 -43.34 -28.55 -52.05
N ASP A 85 -42.98 -29.82 -52.27
CA ASP A 85 -43.89 -30.94 -52.12
C ASP A 85 -44.02 -31.35 -50.64
N TYR A 86 -45.05 -30.83 -49.98
CA TYR A 86 -45.48 -31.22 -48.63
C TYR A 86 -46.58 -32.30 -48.63
N SER A 87 -46.76 -33.01 -49.74
CA SER A 87 -47.77 -34.07 -49.83
C SER A 87 -47.44 -35.26 -48.93
N LEU A 88 -48.47 -35.86 -48.35
CA LEU A 88 -48.38 -37.01 -47.48
C LEU A 88 -48.67 -38.29 -48.28
N GLY A 89 -47.79 -39.28 -48.13
CA GLY A 89 -48.01 -40.63 -48.62
C GLY A 89 -49.06 -41.39 -47.79
N PRO A 90 -49.44 -42.61 -48.22
CA PRO A 90 -50.46 -43.43 -47.55
C PRO A 90 -50.15 -43.80 -46.09
N THR A 91 -48.88 -43.70 -45.70
CA THR A 91 -48.34 -43.99 -44.36
C THR A 91 -48.34 -42.77 -43.44
N GLY A 92 -48.71 -41.58 -43.93
CA GLY A 92 -48.64 -40.32 -43.19
C GLY A 92 -47.25 -39.69 -43.12
N ARG A 93 -46.27 -40.21 -43.86
CA ARG A 93 -44.97 -39.56 -44.09
C ARG A 93 -45.03 -38.66 -45.32
N TYR A 94 -44.13 -37.67 -45.40
CA TYR A 94 -43.98 -36.87 -46.61
C TYR A 94 -43.58 -37.76 -47.80
N HIS A 95 -44.09 -37.41 -48.97
CA HIS A 95 -43.78 -38.08 -50.22
C HIS A 95 -42.42 -37.62 -50.78
N SER A 96 -41.99 -36.41 -50.42
CA SER A 96 -40.73 -35.78 -50.85
C SER A 96 -39.88 -35.40 -49.64
N ASP A 97 -38.57 -35.26 -49.87
CA ASP A 97 -37.58 -34.74 -48.91
C ASP A 97 -37.49 -33.20 -48.94
N ASP A 98 -38.38 -32.54 -49.70
CA ASP A 98 -38.40 -31.07 -49.80
C ASP A 98 -38.56 -30.33 -48.45
N PRO A 99 -39.28 -30.87 -47.43
CA PRO A 99 -39.27 -30.28 -46.10
C PRO A 99 -37.87 -30.18 -45.48
N GLU A 100 -37.01 -31.18 -45.68
CA GLU A 100 -35.63 -31.17 -45.18
C GLU A 100 -34.77 -30.20 -45.99
N LYS A 101 -34.95 -30.16 -47.32
CA LYS A 101 -34.27 -29.19 -48.20
C LYS A 101 -34.61 -27.73 -47.89
N LEU A 102 -35.79 -27.46 -47.35
CA LEU A 102 -36.16 -26.13 -46.86
C LEU A 102 -35.22 -25.69 -45.73
N GLU A 103 -35.03 -26.56 -44.74
CA GLU A 103 -34.14 -26.30 -43.60
C GLU A 103 -32.71 -26.05 -44.08
N GLU A 104 -32.20 -26.91 -44.98
CA GLU A 104 -30.89 -26.73 -45.61
C GLU A 104 -30.77 -25.38 -46.35
N ARG A 105 -31.80 -24.99 -47.09
CA ARG A 105 -31.80 -23.72 -47.84
C ARG A 105 -31.81 -22.51 -46.90
N LEU A 106 -32.58 -22.56 -45.82
CA LEU A 106 -32.58 -21.50 -44.80
C LEU A 106 -31.21 -21.37 -44.14
N VAL A 107 -30.58 -22.49 -43.80
CA VAL A 107 -29.22 -22.55 -43.25
C VAL A 107 -28.20 -21.98 -44.24
N GLN A 108 -28.30 -22.29 -45.53
CA GLN A 108 -27.42 -21.71 -46.57
C GLN A 108 -27.57 -20.19 -46.68
N VAL A 109 -28.81 -19.67 -46.65
CA VAL A 109 -29.05 -18.22 -46.69
C VAL A 109 -28.48 -17.56 -45.43
N ALA A 110 -28.70 -18.16 -44.26
CA ALA A 110 -28.12 -17.71 -43.00
C ALA A 110 -26.58 -17.70 -43.05
N GLN A 111 -25.96 -18.75 -43.60
CA GLN A 111 -24.51 -18.81 -43.77
C GLN A 111 -23.98 -17.65 -44.64
N VAL A 112 -24.63 -17.36 -45.76
CA VAL A 112 -24.21 -16.25 -46.65
C VAL A 112 -24.31 -14.90 -45.93
N ARG A 113 -25.35 -14.69 -45.11
CA ARG A 113 -25.50 -13.47 -44.30
C ARG A 113 -24.47 -13.39 -43.17
N ALA A 114 -24.25 -14.49 -42.46
CA ALA A 114 -23.25 -14.60 -41.40
C ALA A 114 -21.84 -14.34 -41.94
N ARG A 115 -21.48 -14.94 -43.08
CA ARG A 115 -20.21 -14.70 -43.78
C ARG A 115 -19.99 -13.21 -44.05
N SER A 116 -21.00 -12.53 -44.60
CA SER A 116 -20.89 -11.12 -44.94
C SER A 116 -20.61 -10.23 -43.72
N VAL A 117 -21.15 -10.60 -42.55
CA VAL A 117 -20.90 -9.90 -41.29
C VAL A 117 -19.49 -10.21 -40.76
N VAL A 118 -19.13 -11.50 -40.72
CA VAL A 118 -17.87 -11.98 -40.13
C VAL A 118 -16.65 -11.53 -40.93
N GLN A 119 -16.74 -11.45 -42.26
CA GLN A 119 -15.67 -10.93 -43.11
C GLN A 119 -15.35 -9.44 -42.84
N GLY A 120 -16.28 -8.70 -42.23
CA GLY A 120 -16.07 -7.30 -41.82
C GLY A 120 -15.40 -7.14 -40.45
N LEU A 121 -15.35 -8.21 -39.65
CA LEU A 121 -14.90 -8.20 -38.25
C LEU A 121 -13.56 -8.92 -38.07
N THR A 122 -12.79 -8.51 -37.08
CA THR A 122 -11.58 -9.23 -36.64
C THR A 122 -11.93 -10.43 -35.76
N LEU A 123 -11.02 -11.40 -35.63
CA LEU A 123 -11.24 -12.56 -34.76
C LEU A 123 -11.62 -12.19 -33.32
N ARG A 124 -10.96 -11.18 -32.74
CA ARG A 124 -11.28 -10.70 -31.37
C ARG A 124 -12.68 -10.12 -31.28
N GLU A 125 -13.12 -9.37 -32.29
CA GLU A 125 -14.48 -8.82 -32.33
C GLU A 125 -15.52 -9.92 -32.47
N VAL A 126 -15.25 -10.96 -33.27
CA VAL A 126 -16.15 -12.10 -33.43
C VAL A 126 -16.30 -12.91 -32.14
N LEU A 127 -15.23 -13.04 -31.36
CA LEU A 127 -15.27 -13.75 -30.06
C LEU A 127 -15.92 -12.94 -28.94
N VAL A 128 -15.86 -11.61 -28.98
CA VAL A 128 -16.37 -10.74 -27.91
C VAL A 128 -17.77 -10.20 -28.22
N ARG A 129 -18.14 -10.02 -29.50
CA ARG A 129 -19.39 -9.37 -29.94
C ARG A 129 -20.36 -10.34 -30.61
N SER A 130 -20.54 -11.53 -30.05
CA SER A 130 -21.50 -12.53 -30.57
C SER A 130 -22.92 -11.96 -30.70
N ASP A 131 -23.40 -11.23 -29.70
CA ASP A 131 -24.75 -10.62 -29.70
C ASP A 131 -24.96 -9.65 -30.88
N ALA A 132 -23.92 -8.90 -31.25
CA ALA A 132 -23.99 -7.96 -32.37
C ALA A 132 -24.08 -8.69 -33.70
N ILE A 133 -23.40 -9.84 -33.84
CA ILE A 133 -23.49 -10.70 -35.02
C ILE A 133 -24.89 -11.28 -35.12
N GLU A 134 -25.46 -11.78 -34.02
CA GLU A 134 -26.82 -12.31 -34.00
C GLU A 134 -27.84 -11.29 -34.49
N GLN A 135 -27.82 -10.07 -33.94
CA GLN A 135 -28.74 -9.01 -34.33
C GLN A 135 -28.60 -8.60 -35.79
N GLN A 136 -27.36 -8.47 -36.28
CA GLN A 136 -27.11 -8.10 -37.68
C GLN A 136 -27.56 -9.19 -38.65
N VAL A 137 -27.27 -10.46 -38.34
CA VAL A 137 -27.67 -11.60 -39.18
C VAL A 137 -29.19 -11.77 -39.17
N LEU A 138 -29.84 -11.65 -38.00
CA LEU A 138 -31.30 -11.71 -37.88
C LEU A 138 -31.96 -10.61 -38.72
N ALA A 139 -31.50 -9.36 -38.60
CA ALA A 139 -32.02 -8.24 -39.38
C ALA A 139 -31.83 -8.46 -40.89
N ALA A 140 -30.67 -9.01 -41.30
CA ALA A 140 -30.38 -9.32 -42.70
C ALA A 140 -31.22 -10.49 -43.25
N LEU A 141 -31.57 -11.46 -42.41
CA LEU A 141 -32.45 -12.59 -42.74
C LEU A 141 -33.91 -12.17 -42.87
N ALA A 142 -34.39 -11.26 -42.01
CA ALA A 142 -35.76 -10.78 -42.04
C ALA A 142 -36.13 -10.07 -43.37
N VAL A 143 -35.14 -9.43 -44.02
CA VAL A 143 -35.34 -8.76 -45.32
C VAL A 143 -34.94 -9.62 -46.53
N ALA A 144 -34.39 -10.82 -46.32
CA ALA A 144 -33.86 -11.64 -47.40
C ALA A 144 -34.99 -12.15 -48.33
N GLU A 145 -34.89 -11.80 -49.62
CA GLU A 145 -35.85 -12.23 -50.64
C GLU A 145 -36.05 -13.76 -50.69
N PRO A 146 -35.01 -14.61 -50.59
CA PRO A 146 -35.18 -16.06 -50.57
C PRO A 146 -36.08 -16.56 -49.42
N VAL A 147 -36.05 -15.90 -48.26
CA VAL A 147 -36.84 -16.26 -47.07
C VAL A 147 -38.31 -15.83 -47.28
N LYS A 148 -38.52 -14.60 -47.76
CA LYS A 148 -39.86 -14.06 -48.04
C LYS A 148 -40.56 -14.79 -49.18
N ALA A 149 -39.82 -15.18 -50.22
CA ALA A 149 -40.34 -15.93 -51.35
C ALA A 149 -40.93 -17.29 -50.91
N LEU A 150 -40.34 -17.91 -49.89
CA LEU A 150 -40.80 -19.19 -49.34
C LEU A 150 -42.01 -19.06 -48.40
N GLY A 151 -42.36 -17.86 -47.93
CA GLY A 151 -43.44 -17.67 -46.95
C GLY A 151 -43.05 -18.06 -45.52
N VAL A 152 -41.74 -18.09 -45.24
CA VAL A 152 -41.16 -18.42 -43.93
C VAL A 152 -40.70 -17.15 -43.23
N GLU A 153 -40.74 -17.15 -41.91
CA GLU A 153 -40.16 -16.11 -41.06
C GLU A 153 -39.08 -16.71 -40.16
N VAL A 154 -37.94 -16.04 -40.08
CA VAL A 154 -36.88 -16.36 -39.12
C VAL A 154 -37.18 -15.60 -37.82
N MET A 155 -37.36 -16.33 -36.73
CA MET A 155 -37.67 -15.78 -35.41
C MET A 155 -36.42 -15.42 -34.62
N ALA A 156 -35.42 -16.30 -34.66
CA ALA A 156 -34.19 -16.14 -33.89
C ALA A 156 -32.99 -16.75 -34.63
N PHE A 157 -31.82 -16.16 -34.40
CA PHE A 157 -30.54 -16.68 -34.81
C PHE A 157 -29.63 -16.63 -33.59
N SER A 158 -29.31 -17.79 -33.01
CA SER A 158 -28.59 -17.89 -31.74
C SER A 158 -27.24 -18.55 -31.96
N LEU A 159 -26.17 -17.88 -31.54
CA LEU A 159 -24.79 -18.38 -31.54
C LEU A 159 -24.49 -19.06 -30.20
N LEU A 160 -24.44 -20.38 -30.21
CA LEU A 160 -24.14 -21.20 -29.02
C LEU A 160 -22.64 -21.24 -28.72
N SER A 161 -21.80 -21.29 -29.74
CA SER A 161 -20.36 -21.21 -29.56
C SER A 161 -19.64 -20.64 -30.77
N VAL A 162 -18.57 -19.90 -30.49
CA VAL A 162 -17.67 -19.33 -31.49
C VAL A 162 -16.28 -19.84 -31.15
N LYS A 163 -15.69 -20.64 -32.04
CA LYS A 163 -14.38 -21.26 -31.81
C LYS A 163 -13.42 -20.87 -32.92
N PRO A 164 -12.24 -20.32 -32.61
CA PRO A 164 -11.19 -20.15 -33.62
C PRO A 164 -10.63 -21.50 -34.05
N ALA A 165 -9.85 -21.50 -35.14
CA ALA A 165 -9.01 -22.65 -35.52
C ALA A 165 -8.16 -23.14 -34.32
N PRO A 166 -7.95 -24.46 -34.16
CA PRO A 166 -7.32 -25.03 -32.97
C PRO A 166 -5.88 -24.52 -32.73
N GLU A 167 -5.14 -24.20 -33.79
CA GLU A 167 -3.81 -23.59 -33.67
C GLU A 167 -3.89 -22.16 -33.10
N MET A 168 -4.83 -21.36 -33.60
CA MET A 168 -5.04 -19.98 -33.13
C MET A 168 -5.63 -19.97 -31.72
N ALA A 169 -6.50 -20.92 -31.37
CA ALA A 169 -7.00 -21.11 -30.01
C ALA A 169 -5.84 -21.30 -29.02
N ARG A 170 -4.91 -22.22 -29.34
CA ARG A 170 -3.71 -22.46 -28.51
C ARG A 170 -2.81 -21.23 -28.42
N ALA A 171 -2.64 -20.50 -29.51
CA ALA A 171 -1.84 -19.28 -29.53
C ALA A 171 -2.47 -18.17 -28.66
N LEU A 172 -3.79 -17.97 -28.74
CA LEU A 172 -4.51 -17.01 -27.88
C LEU A 172 -4.47 -17.43 -26.40
N GLU A 173 -4.59 -18.72 -26.10
CA GLU A 173 -4.46 -19.24 -24.74
C GLU A 173 -3.06 -19.03 -24.17
N ALA A 174 -2.01 -19.23 -24.99
CA ALA A 174 -0.63 -18.97 -24.61
C ALA A 174 -0.41 -17.47 -24.34
N GLU A 175 -0.86 -16.59 -25.25
CA GLU A 175 -0.77 -15.13 -25.07
C GLU A 175 -1.51 -14.68 -23.80
N ALA A 176 -2.72 -15.19 -23.57
CA ALA A 176 -3.50 -14.88 -22.38
C ALA A 176 -2.83 -15.38 -21.10
N ARG A 177 -2.23 -16.58 -21.13
CA ARG A 177 -1.47 -17.14 -20.01
C ARG A 177 -0.22 -16.32 -19.72
N GLU A 178 0.52 -15.90 -20.74
CA GLU A 178 1.69 -15.03 -20.58
C GLU A 178 1.30 -13.64 -20.09
N ALA A 179 0.20 -13.07 -20.57
CA ALA A 179 -0.31 -11.80 -20.07
C ALA A 179 -0.71 -11.90 -18.59
N LEU A 180 -1.37 -12.99 -18.20
CA LEU A 180 -1.70 -13.25 -16.80
C LEU A 180 -0.45 -13.41 -15.93
N GLN A 181 0.58 -14.10 -16.42
CA GLN A 181 1.87 -14.23 -15.73
C GLN A 181 2.57 -12.88 -15.57
N ARG A 182 2.63 -12.07 -16.64
CA ARG A 182 3.18 -10.71 -16.58
C ARG A 182 2.46 -9.84 -15.55
N ASN A 183 1.13 -9.87 -15.51
CA ASN A 183 0.35 -9.13 -14.53
C ASN A 183 0.65 -9.60 -13.09
N ALA A 184 0.85 -10.91 -12.89
CA ALA A 184 1.23 -11.45 -11.58
C ALA A 184 2.64 -11.00 -11.16
N ASP A 185 3.59 -11.01 -12.10
CA ASP A 185 4.95 -10.53 -11.87
C ASP A 185 4.97 -9.03 -11.56
N GLU A 186 4.22 -8.22 -12.30
CA GLU A 186 4.05 -6.78 -12.03
C GLU A 186 3.50 -6.52 -10.63
N ALA A 187 2.53 -7.32 -10.18
CA ALA A 187 2.02 -7.23 -8.81
C ALA A 187 3.09 -7.58 -7.77
N ILE A 188 3.97 -8.54 -8.05
CA ILE A 188 5.12 -8.89 -7.18
C ILE A 188 6.14 -7.74 -7.18
N TYR A 189 6.49 -7.20 -8.34
CA TYR A 189 7.40 -6.07 -8.48
C TYR A 189 6.89 -4.83 -7.75
N ALA A 190 5.60 -4.52 -7.89
CA ALA A 190 4.97 -3.40 -7.20
C ALA A 190 5.04 -3.55 -5.68
N ARG A 191 4.75 -4.74 -5.15
CA ARG A 191 4.90 -5.05 -3.71
C ARG A 191 6.34 -4.94 -3.24
N ARG A 192 7.31 -5.42 -4.03
CA ARG A 192 8.74 -5.35 -3.69
C ARG A 192 9.23 -3.90 -3.69
N ASN A 193 8.84 -3.10 -4.67
CA ASN A 193 9.20 -1.68 -4.72
C ASN A 193 8.61 -0.92 -3.52
N ALA A 194 7.35 -1.18 -3.15
CA ALA A 194 6.74 -0.59 -1.97
C ALA A 194 7.49 -0.98 -0.68
N ALA A 195 7.93 -2.24 -0.55
CA ALA A 195 8.73 -2.68 0.60
C ALA A 195 10.11 -1.99 0.66
N VAL A 196 10.80 -1.87 -0.47
CA VAL A 196 12.10 -1.18 -0.55
C VAL A 196 11.96 0.31 -0.21
N GLU A 197 10.91 0.97 -0.71
CA GLU A 197 10.65 2.37 -0.40
C GLU A 197 10.34 2.56 1.08
N GLN A 198 9.56 1.65 1.68
CA GLN A 198 9.31 1.64 3.11
C GLN A 198 10.61 1.42 3.91
N GLU A 199 11.49 0.52 3.48
CA GLU A 199 12.78 0.28 4.13
C GLU A 199 13.69 1.52 4.06
N ARG A 200 13.71 2.23 2.92
CA ARG A 200 14.42 3.51 2.79
C ARG A 200 13.86 4.56 3.75
N ARG A 201 12.53 4.70 3.84
CA ARG A 201 11.88 5.63 4.77
C ARG A 201 12.19 5.30 6.23
N ILE A 202 12.24 4.01 6.58
CA ILE A 202 12.62 3.56 7.93
C ILE A 202 14.07 3.96 8.21
N LYS A 203 15.02 3.65 7.32
CA LYS A 203 16.44 4.03 7.48
C LYS A 203 16.64 5.54 7.58
N GLU A 204 15.94 6.33 6.78
CA GLU A 204 15.97 7.79 6.87
C GLU A 204 15.44 8.29 8.21
N SER A 205 14.35 7.68 8.71
CA SER A 205 13.78 8.00 10.02
C SER A 205 14.70 7.59 11.18
N GLU A 206 15.36 6.44 11.07
CA GLU A 206 16.38 5.97 12.02
C GLU A 206 17.56 6.93 12.07
N LEU A 207 18.13 7.31 10.91
CA LEU A 207 19.21 8.30 10.84
C LEU A 207 18.79 9.67 11.39
N ALA A 208 17.58 10.14 11.08
CA ALA A 208 17.06 11.38 11.64
C ALA A 208 16.92 11.31 13.17
N THR A 209 16.50 10.15 13.69
CA THR A 209 16.40 9.91 15.13
C THR A 209 17.78 9.89 15.78
N GLU A 210 18.77 9.23 15.17
CA GLU A 210 20.17 9.23 15.65
C GLU A 210 20.75 10.64 15.69
N LEU A 211 20.57 11.44 14.64
CA LEU A 211 21.00 12.83 14.59
C LEU A 211 20.32 13.68 15.68
N ALA A 212 19.03 13.46 15.93
CA ALA A 212 18.30 14.14 16.99
C ALA A 212 18.80 13.76 18.39
N VAL A 213 19.13 12.48 18.62
CA VAL A 213 19.72 12.00 19.88
C VAL A 213 21.09 12.63 20.10
N GLU A 214 21.96 12.64 19.09
CA GLU A 214 23.30 13.26 19.17
C GLU A 214 23.23 14.78 19.39
N ALA A 215 22.29 15.46 18.72
CA ALA A 215 22.04 16.89 18.97
C ALA A 215 21.59 17.14 20.41
N ARG A 216 20.68 16.32 20.94
CA ARG A 216 20.21 16.42 22.33
C ARG A 216 21.32 16.10 23.33
N GLN A 217 22.18 15.13 23.02
CA GLN A 217 23.34 14.79 23.85
C GLN A 217 24.38 15.92 23.88
N ARG A 218 24.60 16.61 22.75
CA ARG A 218 25.41 17.84 22.71
C ARG A 218 24.79 18.93 23.58
N GLN A 219 23.49 19.20 23.45
CA GLN A 219 22.81 20.19 24.29
C GLN A 219 22.90 19.86 25.79
N ILE A 220 22.75 18.59 26.18
CA ILE A 220 22.92 18.15 27.57
C ILE A 220 24.34 18.41 28.07
N ARG A 221 25.36 18.10 27.26
CA ARG A 221 26.77 18.37 27.61
C ARG A 221 27.05 19.86 27.76
N GLU A 222 26.57 20.68 26.84
CA GLU A 222 26.70 22.14 26.89
C GLU A 222 26.00 22.71 28.13
N ALA A 223 24.76 22.29 28.40
CA ALA A 223 24.01 22.71 29.57
C ALA A 223 24.69 22.29 30.89
N LYS A 224 25.27 21.08 30.94
CA LYS A 224 26.03 20.61 32.10
C LYS A 224 27.29 21.45 32.31
N MET A 225 28.06 21.72 31.25
CA MET A 225 29.25 22.56 31.33
C MET A 225 28.91 23.99 31.76
N ALA A 226 27.83 24.56 31.21
CA ALA A 226 27.35 25.88 31.63
C ALA A 226 26.92 25.89 33.11
N ALA A 227 26.26 24.83 33.59
CA ALA A 227 25.93 24.68 35.00
C ALA A 227 27.18 24.57 35.89
N ASP A 228 28.18 23.78 35.48
CA ASP A 228 29.46 23.65 36.20
C ASP A 228 30.21 24.98 36.27
N ILE A 229 30.25 25.75 35.16
CA ILE A 229 30.81 27.12 35.13
C ILE A 229 30.07 28.03 36.11
N ALA A 230 28.73 28.03 36.09
CA ALA A 230 27.93 28.86 36.99
C ALA A 230 28.17 28.51 38.47
N VAL A 231 28.34 27.23 38.81
CA VAL A 231 28.71 26.80 40.17
C VAL A 231 30.09 27.33 40.56
N GLU A 232 31.06 27.28 39.65
CA GLU A 232 32.42 27.73 39.92
C GLU A 232 32.50 29.27 40.02
N GLU A 233 31.74 30.01 39.22
CA GLU A 233 31.58 31.47 39.35
C GLU A 233 30.96 31.85 40.71
N GLN A 234 29.93 31.12 41.16
CA GLN A 234 29.35 31.34 42.48
C GLN A 234 30.36 31.05 43.60
N ARG A 235 31.19 30.01 43.47
CA ARG A 235 32.26 29.72 44.42
C ARG A 235 33.32 30.82 44.44
N ALA A 236 33.74 31.31 43.27
CA ALA A 236 34.66 32.43 43.18
C ALA A 236 34.09 33.68 43.87
N ALA A 237 32.83 34.02 43.60
CA ALA A 237 32.15 35.15 44.24
C ALA A 237 32.02 34.97 45.77
N LEU A 238 31.72 33.76 46.24
CA LEU A 238 31.73 33.43 47.68
C LEU A 238 33.12 33.62 48.29
N MET A 239 34.18 33.17 47.60
CA MET A 239 35.56 33.31 48.08
C MET A 239 36.00 34.78 48.15
N THR A 240 35.62 35.60 47.16
CA THR A 240 35.85 37.06 47.20
C THR A 240 35.17 37.68 48.42
N ARG A 241 33.88 37.39 48.64
CA ARG A 241 33.17 37.87 49.84
C ARG A 241 33.81 37.39 51.13
N TRP A 242 34.30 36.16 51.16
CA TRP A 242 34.98 35.59 52.32
C TRP A 242 36.29 36.34 52.61
N SER A 243 37.09 36.60 51.59
CA SER A 243 38.33 37.40 51.69
C SER A 243 38.06 38.84 52.14
N ASP A 244 37.02 39.49 51.59
CA ASP A 244 36.63 40.85 52.01
C ASP A 244 36.19 40.87 53.48
N ASN A 245 35.39 39.90 53.91
CA ASN A 245 34.97 39.76 55.30
C ASN A 245 36.16 39.51 56.24
N GLU A 246 37.12 38.66 55.83
CA GLU A 246 38.31 38.36 56.62
C GLU A 246 39.22 39.59 56.73
N ARG A 247 39.38 40.35 55.64
CA ARG A 247 40.10 41.62 55.64
C ARG A 247 39.44 42.62 56.58
N GLN A 248 38.13 42.77 56.52
CA GLN A 248 37.38 43.67 57.40
C GLN A 248 37.48 43.25 58.88
N ALA A 249 37.46 41.94 59.16
CA ALA A 249 37.68 41.42 60.51
C ALA A 249 39.12 41.66 61.01
N ALA A 250 40.11 41.52 60.14
CA ALA A 250 41.51 41.81 60.45
C ALA A 250 41.73 43.32 60.70
N ASP A 251 41.15 44.19 59.87
CA ASP A 251 41.21 45.65 60.04
C ASP A 251 40.51 46.08 61.35
N ALA A 252 39.36 45.48 61.67
CA ALA A 252 38.67 45.72 62.94
C ALA A 252 39.50 45.28 64.15
N ARG A 253 40.18 44.13 64.07
CA ARG A 253 41.11 43.66 65.10
C ARG A 253 42.33 44.57 65.22
N ALA A 254 42.89 45.02 64.11
CA ALA A 254 44.02 45.95 64.10
C ALA A 254 43.64 47.29 64.75
N TYR A 255 42.48 47.83 64.41
CA TYR A 255 41.94 49.05 65.02
C TYR A 255 41.67 48.88 66.53
N ALA A 256 41.07 47.76 66.93
CA ALA A 256 40.85 47.45 68.35
C ALA A 256 42.18 47.34 69.12
N LEU A 257 43.17 46.64 68.55
CA LEU A 257 44.51 46.48 69.13
C LEU A 257 45.25 47.83 69.20
N GLU A 258 45.13 48.68 68.18
CA GLU A 258 45.72 50.02 68.17
C GLU A 258 45.14 50.89 69.29
N LYS A 259 43.81 50.88 69.47
CA LYS A 259 43.15 51.66 70.52
C LYS A 259 43.46 51.15 71.93
N THR A 260 43.64 49.85 72.12
CA THR A 260 44.04 49.29 73.44
C THR A 260 45.52 49.52 73.75
N LEU A 261 46.39 49.57 72.74
CA LEU A 261 47.82 49.84 72.91
C LEU A 261 48.18 51.34 72.92
N ALA A 262 47.26 52.22 72.51
CA ALA A 262 47.45 53.67 72.50
C ALA A 262 47.91 54.29 73.86
N PRO A 263 47.40 53.85 75.03
CA PRO A 263 47.85 54.37 76.33
C PRO A 263 49.26 53.91 76.73
N VAL A 264 49.76 52.81 76.13
CA VAL A 264 51.04 52.17 76.47
C VAL A 264 52.20 52.72 75.62
N ARG A 265 51.89 53.31 74.46
CA ARG A 265 52.88 53.76 73.47
C ARG A 265 53.80 54.92 73.95
N GLY A 266 53.41 55.63 75.01
CA GLY A 266 54.15 56.76 75.58
C GLY A 266 54.76 56.51 76.97
N VAL A 267 54.71 55.28 77.48
CA VAL A 267 55.21 54.94 78.81
C VAL A 267 56.67 54.51 78.71
N ASP A 268 57.55 55.15 79.49
CA ASP A 268 58.97 54.81 79.56
C ASP A 268 59.13 53.34 79.97
N TRP A 269 60.01 52.60 79.30
CA TRP A 269 60.17 51.15 79.48
C TRP A 269 60.50 50.78 80.94
N LYS A 270 61.12 51.71 81.70
CA LYS A 270 61.36 51.61 83.15
C LYS A 270 60.06 51.45 83.95
N THR A 271 59.00 52.14 83.56
CA THR A 271 57.67 52.06 84.22
C THR A 271 56.87 50.84 83.77
N LEU A 272 57.03 50.39 82.52
CA LEU A 272 56.40 49.16 82.02
C LEU A 272 56.99 47.90 82.64
N MET A 273 58.31 47.88 82.89
CA MET A 273 58.96 46.80 83.64
C MET A 273 58.51 46.78 85.11
N ALA A 274 58.34 47.96 85.74
CA ALA A 274 57.89 48.09 87.14
C ALA A 274 56.41 47.72 87.36
N THR A 275 55.57 47.74 86.33
CA THR A 275 54.16 47.27 86.38
C THR A 275 53.96 45.87 85.79
N SER A 276 54.95 45.34 85.05
CA SER A 276 54.93 43.94 84.64
C SER A 276 55.22 43.05 85.85
N ALA A 277 54.40 42.02 86.05
CA ALA A 277 54.58 40.99 87.08
C ALA A 277 55.79 40.05 86.79
N SER A 278 56.86 40.60 86.20
CA SER A 278 58.08 39.92 85.75
C SER A 278 59.35 40.47 86.46
N GLY A 279 59.20 41.31 87.49
CA GLY A 279 60.30 41.87 88.29
C GLY A 279 61.00 40.88 89.23
N GLY A 280 61.09 39.60 88.87
CA GLY A 280 61.55 38.52 89.75
C GLY A 280 62.63 37.60 89.19
N ASP A 281 63.17 37.84 87.98
CA ASP A 281 64.21 36.97 87.41
C ASP A 281 65.62 37.44 87.83
N PRO A 282 66.33 36.69 88.71
CA PRO A 282 67.67 37.05 89.19
C PRO A 282 68.71 37.12 88.06
N ALA A 283 68.52 36.34 86.98
CA ALA A 283 69.44 36.33 85.83
C ALA A 283 69.34 37.64 85.02
N LEU A 284 68.13 38.18 84.86
CA LEU A 284 67.89 39.44 84.16
C LEU A 284 68.42 40.65 84.96
N ASN A 285 68.29 40.62 86.29
CA ASN A 285 68.85 41.65 87.18
C ASN A 285 70.39 41.67 87.17
N ILE A 286 71.04 40.49 87.12
CA ILE A 286 72.50 40.39 87.01
C ILE A 286 72.97 40.88 85.63
N ALA A 287 72.26 40.54 84.55
CA ALA A 287 72.59 41.02 83.21
C ALA A 287 72.47 42.55 83.08
N LEU A 288 71.46 43.15 83.72
CA LEU A 288 71.32 44.61 83.81
C LEU A 288 72.45 45.24 84.66
N ALA A 289 72.82 44.64 85.80
CA ALA A 289 73.94 45.12 86.62
C ALA A 289 75.29 45.04 85.90
N PHE A 290 75.53 43.98 85.10
CA PHE A 290 76.72 43.88 84.25
C PHE A 290 76.73 44.93 83.14
N ARG A 291 75.58 45.23 82.53
CA ARG A 291 75.47 46.29 81.52
C ARG A 291 75.68 47.67 82.14
N GLU A 292 75.15 47.93 83.34
CA GLU A 292 75.32 49.21 84.04
C GLU A 292 76.76 49.40 84.57
N MET A 293 77.43 48.31 84.97
CA MET A 293 78.88 48.32 85.23
C MET A 293 79.71 48.55 83.96
N ALA A 294 79.32 47.96 82.82
CA ALA A 294 80.00 48.16 81.54
C ALA A 294 79.82 49.59 81.00
N GLU A 295 78.63 50.19 81.17
CA GLU A 295 78.37 51.59 80.80
C GLU A 295 79.14 52.59 81.70
N ASN A 296 79.56 52.20 82.91
CA ASN A 296 80.36 53.01 83.84
C ASN A 296 81.83 52.56 83.99
N ALA A 297 82.33 51.70 83.10
CA ALA A 297 83.64 51.03 83.21
C ALA A 297 84.85 51.99 83.24
N GLN A 298 84.70 53.26 82.84
CA GLN A 298 85.76 54.27 82.91
C GLN A 298 86.11 54.72 84.34
N ARG A 299 85.33 54.35 85.36
CA ARG A 299 85.58 54.70 86.78
C ARG A 299 86.13 53.54 87.64
N ILE A 300 86.40 52.37 87.06
CA ILE A 300 86.77 51.15 87.80
C ILE A 300 88.16 50.69 87.33
N GLY A 301 89.17 50.75 88.20
CA GLY A 301 90.59 50.57 87.83
C GLY A 301 91.05 49.12 87.60
N GLU A 302 90.60 48.15 88.40
CA GLU A 302 90.91 46.73 88.20
C GLU A 302 89.87 45.89 88.99
N LEU A 303 89.20 44.94 88.32
CA LEU A 303 88.20 44.05 88.93
C LEU A 303 88.68 42.60 88.80
N ASN A 304 89.18 42.03 89.88
CA ASN A 304 89.53 40.60 89.94
C ASN A 304 88.30 39.78 90.32
N VAL A 305 87.74 39.07 89.35
CA VAL A 305 86.64 38.12 89.56
C VAL A 305 87.24 36.74 89.81
N SER A 306 87.07 36.20 91.02
CA SER A 306 87.49 34.83 91.33
C SER A 306 86.51 33.81 90.71
N PRO A 307 87.00 32.65 90.21
CA PRO A 307 86.15 31.61 89.60
C PRO A 307 85.02 31.11 90.52
N ASP A 308 85.23 31.12 91.85
CA ASP A 308 84.23 30.69 92.83
C ASP A 308 83.02 31.66 92.92
N LEU A 309 83.23 32.97 92.73
CA LEU A 309 82.14 33.95 92.72
C LEU A 309 81.25 33.80 91.48
N LEU A 310 81.84 33.55 90.30
CA LEU A 310 81.09 33.28 89.07
C LEU A 310 80.28 31.98 89.15
N HIS A 311 80.81 30.93 89.76
CA HIS A 311 80.06 29.68 89.93
C HIS A 311 78.88 29.81 90.91
N SER A 312 79.00 30.62 91.98
CA SER A 312 77.87 30.88 92.89
C SER A 312 76.75 31.71 92.25
N LEU A 313 77.08 32.63 91.34
CA LEU A 313 76.11 33.50 90.66
C LEU A 313 75.42 32.80 89.48
N VAL A 314 76.14 31.96 88.72
CA VAL A 314 75.57 31.20 87.60
C VAL A 314 74.87 29.91 88.07
N GLY A 315 75.34 29.30 89.17
CA GLY A 315 74.74 28.07 89.73
C GLY A 315 73.35 28.25 90.34
N ALA A 316 72.97 29.48 90.70
CA ALA A 316 71.63 29.81 91.18
C ALA A 316 70.57 29.87 90.05
N ALA A 317 71.00 29.98 88.78
CA ALA A 317 70.11 30.09 87.61
C ALA A 317 69.76 28.73 86.96
N GLY A 318 70.16 27.61 87.56
CA GLY A 318 69.98 26.24 87.01
C GLY A 318 68.91 25.38 87.68
N ARG A 319 68.03 25.95 88.52
CA ARG A 319 66.91 25.21 89.15
C ARG A 319 65.59 25.94 88.97
N GLU A 320 65.05 25.91 87.76
CA GLU A 320 63.60 25.95 87.52
C GLU A 320 63.35 25.54 86.05
N ARG A 321 62.78 24.32 85.92
CA ARG A 321 62.05 23.71 84.79
C ARG A 321 62.38 24.11 83.35
#